data_AF-A0A1I4UFT0-F1
#
_entry.id   AF-A0A1I4UFT0-F1
#
_cell.length_a   1.000
_cell.length_b   1.000
_cell.length_c   1.000
_cell.angle_alpha   90.00
_cell.angle_beta   90.00
_cell.angle_gamma   90.00
#
_symmetry.space_group_name_H-M   'P 1'
#
loop_
_entity.id
_entity.type
_entity.pdbx_description
1 polymer ?
#
loop_
_entity_poly.entity_id
_entity_poly.type
_entity_poly.pdbx_seq_one_letter_code
_entity_poly.pdbx_strand_id
1 'polypeptide(L)' 'MRLRALSVALVCLFASAAAVAAQAPSRSEMRKACYSDYQRLCSDFSPGSGELRQCFADHKSELSAACADVLKRQAAANG' A
#
# COMPACT_ATOMS: atom_id res chain seq x y z
N MET A 1 23.57 -31.73 27.22
CA MET A 1 23.67 -30.97 25.95
C MET A 1 22.71 -31.45 24.85
N ARG A 2 22.51 -32.77 24.65
CA ARG A 2 21.52 -33.30 23.68
C ARG A 2 20.05 -33.01 24.05
N LEU A 3 19.73 -32.89 25.34
CA LEU A 3 18.38 -32.57 25.83
C LEU A 3 17.98 -31.09 25.59
N ARG A 4 18.93 -30.15 25.58
CA ARG A 4 18.65 -28.73 25.26
C ARG A 4 18.40 -28.52 23.77
N ALA A 5 19.04 -29.33 22.91
CA ALA A 5 18.80 -29.32 21.47
C ALA A 5 17.41 -29.88 21.10
N LEU A 6 16.92 -30.88 21.85
CA LEU A 6 15.56 -31.42 21.70
C LEU A 6 14.46 -30.39 22.03
N SER A 7 14.71 -29.49 23.00
CA SER A 7 13.78 -28.42 23.37
C SER A 7 13.69 -27.30 22.34
N VAL A 8 14.78 -26.99 21.64
CA VAL A 8 14.80 -25.95 20.59
C VAL A 8 14.08 -26.44 19.32
N ALA A 9 14.18 -27.74 19.00
CA ALA A 9 13.55 -28.31 17.81
C ALA A 9 12.01 -28.30 17.84
N LEU A 10 11.39 -28.41 19.03
CA LEU A 10 9.92 -28.43 19.16
C LEU A 10 9.30 -27.03 19.02
N VAL A 11 10.04 -25.97 19.34
CA VAL A 11 9.57 -24.56 19.26
C VAL A 11 9.49 -24.07 17.81
N CYS A 12 10.24 -24.66 16.89
CA CYS A 12 10.26 -24.25 15.48
C CYS A 12 9.11 -24.81 14.62
N LEU A 13 8.32 -25.77 15.13
CA LEU A 13 7.26 -26.44 14.37
C LEU A 13 5.89 -25.73 14.43
N PHE A 14 5.74 -24.66 15.23
CA PHE A 14 4.45 -23.98 15.45
C PHE A 14 4.34 -22.54 14.94
N ALA A 15 5.34 -21.98 14.26
CA ALA A 15 5.29 -20.58 13.83
C ALA A 15 5.72 -20.41 12.38
N SER A 16 4.77 -20.40 11.44
CA SER A 16 4.61 -19.34 10.43
C SER A 16 3.70 -19.75 9.26
N ALA A 17 2.38 -19.79 9.51
CA ALA A 17 1.43 -19.39 8.48
C ALA A 17 1.28 -17.87 8.56
N ALA A 18 2.29 -17.12 8.12
CA ALA A 18 2.11 -15.69 7.92
C ALA A 18 1.12 -15.55 6.75
N ALA A 19 -0.12 -15.18 7.04
CA ALA A 19 -1.02 -14.69 6.01
C ALA A 19 -0.27 -13.56 5.28
N VAL A 20 -0.07 -13.69 3.97
CA VAL A 20 0.34 -12.56 3.13
C VAL A 20 -0.84 -11.59 3.14
N ALA A 21 -0.89 -10.74 4.16
CA ALA A 21 -1.70 -9.54 4.13
C ALA A 21 -1.12 -8.69 3.00
N ALA A 22 -1.93 -8.39 1.99
CA ALA A 22 -1.56 -7.41 0.98
C ALA A 22 -1.19 -6.11 1.71
N GLN A 23 0.07 -5.71 1.60
CA GLN A 23 0.58 -4.54 2.29
C GLN A 23 -0.06 -3.31 1.66
N ALA A 24 -0.73 -2.50 2.47
CA ALA A 24 -1.22 -1.20 2.02
C ALA A 24 -0.03 -0.37 1.51
N PRO A 25 -0.14 0.32 0.37
CA PRO A 25 0.93 1.16 -0.12
C PRO A 25 1.21 2.27 0.90
N SER A 26 2.49 2.52 1.15
CA SER A 26 2.87 3.59 2.07
C SER A 26 2.47 4.96 1.51
N ARG A 27 2.26 5.97 2.38
CA ARG A 27 2.06 7.35 1.94
C ARG A 27 3.20 7.88 1.05
N SER A 28 4.42 7.39 1.28
CA SER A 28 5.59 7.73 0.46
C SER A 28 5.50 7.11 -0.93
N GLU A 29 5.09 5.84 -1.03
CA GLU A 29 4.87 5.15 -2.30
C GLU A 29 3.76 5.83 -3.10
N MET A 30 2.62 6.13 -2.46
CA MET A 30 1.53 6.87 -3.10
C MET A 30 1.99 8.21 -3.64
N ARG A 31 2.71 9.00 -2.81
CA ARG A 31 3.25 10.30 -3.25
C ARG A 31 4.17 10.15 -4.45
N LYS A 32 5.09 9.19 -4.44
CA LYS A 32 6.04 8.99 -5.55
C LYS A 32 5.32 8.59 -6.83
N ALA A 33 4.41 7.61 -6.75
CA ALA A 33 3.68 7.11 -7.91
C ALA A 33 2.72 8.15 -8.51
N CYS A 34 2.07 8.96 -7.66
CA CYS A 34 1.08 9.93 -8.10
C CYS A 34 1.59 11.36 -8.25
N TYR A 35 2.88 11.66 -8.01
CA TYR A 35 3.37 13.04 -8.00
C TYR A 35 3.17 13.74 -9.34
N SER A 36 3.53 13.08 -10.45
CA SER A 36 3.38 13.67 -11.79
C SER A 36 1.91 13.86 -12.18
N ASP A 37 1.05 12.91 -11.82
CA ASP A 37 -0.39 13.01 -12.09
C ASP A 37 -1.02 14.11 -11.24
N TYR A 38 -0.64 14.21 -9.97
CA TYR A 38 -1.04 15.30 -9.09
C TYR A 38 -0.68 16.67 -9.67
N GLN A 39 0.57 16.86 -10.10
CA GLN A 39 1.01 18.14 -10.66
C GLN A 39 0.26 18.52 -11.95
N ARG A 40 -0.08 17.54 -12.78
CA ARG A 40 -0.71 17.79 -14.09
C ARG A 40 -2.22 17.97 -13.98
N LEU A 41 -2.87 17.29 -13.04
CA LEU A 41 -4.33 17.15 -13.00
C LEU A 41 -4.97 17.79 -11.76
N CYS A 42 -4.30 17.75 -10.62
CA CYS A 42 -4.94 17.99 -9.32
C CYS A 42 -4.16 18.95 -8.39
N SER A 43 -3.29 19.81 -8.94
CA SER A 43 -2.37 20.67 -8.17
C SER A 43 -3.05 21.70 -7.28
N ASP A 44 -4.32 22.01 -7.56
CA ASP A 44 -5.11 22.99 -6.81
C ASP A 44 -5.59 22.46 -5.45
N PHE A 45 -5.54 21.13 -5.27
CA PHE A 45 -6.00 20.48 -4.05
C PHE A 45 -4.86 20.15 -3.10
N SER A 46 -5.15 20.24 -1.80
CA SER A 46 -4.17 19.91 -0.76
C SER A 46 -3.93 18.38 -0.70
N PRO A 47 -2.67 17.94 -0.53
CA PRO A 47 -2.37 16.53 -0.36
C PRO A 47 -3.15 15.89 0.80
N GLY A 48 -3.84 14.79 0.51
CA GLY A 48 -4.65 14.06 1.49
C GLY A 48 -6.05 14.62 1.73
N SER A 49 -6.46 15.68 1.03
CA SER A 49 -7.81 16.22 1.13
C SER A 49 -8.85 15.32 0.43
N GLY A 50 -10.11 15.49 0.79
CA GLY A 50 -11.22 14.77 0.15
C GLY A 50 -11.40 15.17 -1.32
N GLU A 51 -11.18 16.44 -1.61
CA GLU A 51 -11.24 17.02 -2.95
C GLU A 51 -10.15 16.45 -3.85
N LEU A 52 -8.93 16.23 -3.33
CA LEU A 52 -7.87 15.57 -4.09
C LEU A 52 -8.26 14.14 -4.48
N ARG A 53 -8.91 13.40 -3.56
CA ARG A 53 -9.42 12.05 -3.88
C ARG A 53 -10.47 12.10 -4.98
N GLN A 54 -11.35 13.10 -4.95
CA GLN A 54 -12.36 13.28 -5.98
C GLN A 54 -11.72 13.62 -7.33
N CYS A 55 -10.75 14.53 -7.37
CA CYS A 55 -10.01 14.86 -8.58
C CYS A 55 -9.35 13.63 -9.21
N PHE A 56 -8.68 12.78 -8.42
CA PHE A 56 -8.14 11.52 -8.94
C PHE A 56 -9.22 10.54 -9.45
N ALA A 57 -10.42 10.55 -8.86
CA ALA A 57 -11.52 9.73 -9.35
C ALA A 57 -12.07 10.23 -10.69
N ASP A 58 -12.22 11.55 -10.83
CA ASP A 58 -12.72 12.20 -12.05
C ASP A 58 -11.74 12.01 -13.22
N HIS A 59 -10.43 12.06 -12.95
CA HIS A 59 -9.37 11.86 -13.95
C HIS A 59 -8.82 10.43 -14.02
N LYS A 60 -9.56 9.43 -13.51
CA LYS A 60 -9.06 8.04 -13.38
C LYS A 60 -8.49 7.45 -14.67
N SER A 61 -9.06 7.78 -15.84
CA SER A 61 -8.59 7.31 -17.16
C SER A 61 -7.32 8.01 -17.64
N GLU A 62 -6.97 9.15 -17.06
CA GLU A 62 -5.80 9.95 -17.43
C GLU A 62 -4.61 9.72 -16.50
N LEU A 63 -4.80 8.99 -15.40
CA LEU A 63 -3.73 8.66 -14.47
C LEU A 63 -2.73 7.71 -15.11
N SER A 64 -1.47 7.86 -14.72
CA SER A 64 -0.47 6.85 -15.01
C SER A 64 -0.86 5.50 -14.42
N ALA A 65 -0.43 4.42 -15.08
CA ALA A 65 -0.65 3.06 -14.59
C ALA A 65 -0.12 2.88 -13.15
N ALA A 66 1.00 3.51 -12.83
CA ALA A 66 1.60 3.46 -11.49
C ALA A 66 0.70 4.13 -10.44
N CYS A 67 0.17 5.33 -10.70
CA CYS A 67 -0.72 6.01 -9.76
C CYS A 67 -2.06 5.27 -9.58
N ALA A 68 -2.65 4.80 -10.68
CA ALA A 68 -3.91 4.04 -10.63
C ALA A 68 -3.78 2.75 -9.81
N ASP A 69 -2.65 2.04 -9.96
CA ASP A 69 -2.36 0.81 -9.23
C ASP A 69 -2.22 1.05 -7.71
N VAL A 70 -1.45 2.05 -7.29
CA VAL A 70 -1.33 2.38 -5.86
C VAL A 70 -2.65 2.86 -5.26
N LEU A 71 -3.46 3.63 -5.99
CA LEU A 71 -4.78 4.06 -5.51
C LEU A 71 -5.73 2.88 -5.32
N LYS A 72 -5.69 1.90 -6.23
CA LYS A 72 -6.47 0.66 -6.12
C LYS A 72 -6.04 -0.17 -4.90
N ARG A 73 -4.73 -0.35 -4.70
CA ARG A 73 -4.19 -1.05 -3.52
C ARG A 73 -4.55 -0.32 -2.22
N GLN A 74 -4.52 1.01 -2.23
CA GLN A 74 -4.90 1.80 -1.07
C GLN A 74 -6.39 1.70 -0.73
N ALA A 75 -7.27 1.67 -1.73
CA ALA A 75 -8.71 1.51 -1.51
C ALA A 75 -9.03 0.15 -0.86
N ALA A 76 -8.34 -0.92 -1.27
CA ALA A 76 -8.51 -2.26 -0.70
C ALA A 76 -8.06 -2.39 0.76
N ALA A 77 -7.18 -1.48 1.24
CA ALA A 77 -6.67 -1.48 2.61
C ALA A 77 -7.51 -0.67 3.61
N ASN A 78 -8.45 0.16 3.11
CA ASN A 78 -9.31 1.03 3.94
C ASN A 78 -10.78 0.59 3.90
N GLY A 79 -11.06 -0.64 3.42
CA GLY A 79 -12.38 -1.25 3.31
C GLY A 79 -12.60 -2.38 4.30
#